data_AF-A0A560D6F1-F1
#
_entry.id   AF-A0A560D6F1-F1
#
_cell.length_a   1.000
_cell.length_b   1.000
_cell.length_c   1.000
_cell.angle_alpha   90.00
_cell.angle_beta   90.00
_cell.angle_gamma   90.00
#
_symmetry.space_group_name_H-M   'P 1'
#
loop_
_entity.id
_entity.type
_entity.pdbx_description
1 polymer ?
#
loop_
_entity_poly.entity_id
_entity_poly.type
_entity_poly.pdbx_seq_one_letter_code
_entity_poly.pdbx_strand_id
1 'polypeptide(L)' 'MGVVFWALADEIVAKRIDAGDVRLTPAEWKSGANRRIIDVVAPFGGEAEMQNNVLSRSPLETSQ' A
#
# COMPACT_ATOMS: atom_id res chain seq x y z
N MET A 1 12.66 9.73 -9.31
CA MET A 1 12.80 8.39 -8.66
C MET A 1 12.16 8.49 -7.30
N GLY A 2 11.27 7.55 -6.97
CA GLY A 2 10.61 7.47 -5.67
C GLY A 2 10.17 6.02 -5.40
N VAL A 3 9.69 5.73 -4.19
CA VAL A 3 9.17 4.42 -3.81
C VAL A 3 7.86 4.57 -3.05
N VAL A 4 6.92 3.66 -3.29
CA VAL A 4 5.70 3.49 -2.49
C VAL A 4 5.76 2.13 -1.82
N PHE A 5 5.56 2.09 -0.52
CA PHE A 5 5.35 0.85 0.22
C PHE A 5 3.85 0.67 0.46
N TRP A 6 3.32 -0.52 0.18
CA TRP A 6 1.92 -0.84 0.43
C TRP A 6 1.75 -2.26 0.96
N ALA A 7 0.67 -2.48 1.72
CA ALA A 7 0.25 -3.79 2.20
C ALA A 7 -1.05 -4.22 1.53
N LEU A 8 -1.28 -5.53 1.49
CA LEU A 8 -2.57 -6.14 1.25
C LEU A 8 -3.09 -6.67 2.59
N ALA A 9 -3.90 -5.85 3.25
CA ALA A 9 -4.33 -6.06 4.62
C ALA A 9 -5.71 -6.72 4.71
N ASP A 10 -5.95 -7.49 5.76
CA ASP A 10 -7.31 -7.80 6.18
C ASP A 10 -8.03 -6.54 6.72
N GLU A 11 -9.30 -6.68 7.08
CA GLU A 11 -10.11 -5.53 7.54
C GLU A 11 -9.61 -4.90 8.85
N ILE A 12 -9.10 -5.72 9.78
CA ILE A 12 -8.65 -5.26 11.09
C ILE A 12 -7.35 -4.47 10.94
N VAL A 13 -6.39 -5.03 10.19
CA VAL A 13 -5.11 -4.39 9.88
C VAL A 13 -5.34 -3.12 9.05
N ALA A 14 -6.24 -3.15 8.07
CA ALA A 14 -6.56 -1.96 7.27
C ALA A 14 -7.10 -0.80 8.11
N LYS A 15 -8.02 -1.06 9.05
CA LYS A 15 -8.54 -0.04 9.97
C LYS A 15 -7.44 0.57 10.87
N ARG A 16 -6.47 -0.24 11.30
CA ARG A 16 -5.31 0.26 12.07
C ARG A 16 -4.43 1.18 11.23
N ILE A 17 -4.14 0.79 9.99
CA ILE A 17 -3.38 1.62 9.05
C ILE A 17 -4.12 2.94 8.78
N ASP A 18 -5.43 2.88 8.55
CA ASP A 18 -6.28 4.07 8.32
C ASP A 18 -6.30 5.01 9.53
N ALA A 19 -6.07 4.48 10.74
CA ALA A 19 -5.91 5.25 11.97
C ALA A 19 -4.47 5.78 12.20
N GLY A 20 -3.54 5.50 11.29
CA GLY A 20 -2.13 5.94 11.34
C GLY A 20 -1.16 4.97 12.02
N ASP A 21 -1.62 3.80 12.49
CA ASP A 21 -0.73 2.75 12.99
C ASP A 21 -0.21 1.89 11.84
N VAL A 22 0.95 2.28 11.33
CA VAL A 22 1.58 1.67 10.13
C VAL A 22 2.66 0.64 10.47
N ARG A 23 2.84 0.26 11.75
CA ARG A 23 3.84 -0.73 12.14
C ARG A 23 3.28 -2.15 11.97
N LEU A 24 3.69 -2.80 10.89
CA LEU A 24 3.25 -4.16 10.53
C LEU A 24 4.30 -5.22 10.86
N THR A 25 3.86 -6.34 11.40
CA THR A 25 4.58 -7.61 11.40
C THR A 25 4.66 -8.18 9.97
N PRO A 26 5.61 -9.07 9.65
CA PRO A 26 5.74 -9.64 8.31
C PRO A 26 4.46 -10.29 7.76
N ALA A 27 3.67 -10.95 8.61
CA ALA A 27 2.43 -11.61 8.19
C ALA A 27 1.33 -10.62 7.82
N GLU A 28 1.29 -9.45 8.47
CA GLU A 28 0.25 -8.44 8.24
C GLU A 28 0.35 -7.79 6.86
N TRP A 29 1.54 -7.74 6.25
CA TRP A 29 1.77 -7.16 4.91
C TRP A 29 0.94 -7.82 3.80
N LYS A 30 0.55 -9.09 3.97
CA LYS A 30 -0.24 -9.86 2.99
C LYS A 30 -1.36 -10.66 3.68
N SER A 31 -2.01 -10.05 4.66
CA SER A 31 -3.08 -10.65 5.47
C SER A 31 -4.45 -10.68 4.76
N GLY A 32 -4.66 -9.90 3.69
CA GLY A 32 -5.95 -9.83 3.02
C GLY A 32 -5.91 -9.21 1.63
N ALA A 33 -6.98 -8.51 1.26
CA ALA A 33 -7.16 -7.92 -0.07
C ALA A 33 -7.26 -6.39 -0.05
N ASN A 34 -7.34 -5.76 1.11
CA ASN A 34 -7.45 -4.30 1.22
C ASN A 34 -6.07 -3.68 1.00
N ARG A 35 -5.88 -3.04 -0.15
CA ARG A 35 -4.65 -2.32 -0.42
C ARG A 35 -4.58 -1.05 0.44
N ARG A 36 -3.45 -0.85 1.11
CA ARG A 36 -3.17 0.36 1.90
C ARG A 36 -1.74 0.83 1.70
N ILE A 37 -1.57 2.12 1.52
CA ILE A 37 -0.27 2.76 1.41
C ILE A 37 0.29 2.92 2.82
N ILE A 38 1.54 2.49 3.00
CA ILE A 38 2.26 2.52 4.28
C ILE A 38 3.19 3.72 4.32
N ASP A 39 3.90 3.99 3.22
CA ASP A 39 4.80 5.13 3.10
C ASP A 39 5.02 5.49 1.63
N VAL A 40 5.32 6.76 1.37
CA VAL A 40 5.68 7.28 0.07
C VAL A 40 6.92 8.16 0.19
N VAL A 41 7.97 7.80 -0.54
CA VAL A 41 9.18 8.60 -0.64
C VAL A 41 9.26 9.17 -2.06
N ALA A 42 8.92 10.47 -2.19
CA ALA A 42 8.87 11.19 -3.46
C ALA A 42 9.74 12.47 -3.43
N PRO A 43 11.07 12.34 -3.37
CA PRO A 43 11.98 13.47 -3.11
C PRO A 43 12.03 14.52 -4.23
N PHE A 44 11.46 14.21 -5.40
CA PHE A 44 11.40 15.09 -6.57
C PHE A 44 9.95 15.44 -6.95
N GLY A 45 9.00 15.25 -6.04
CA GLY A 45 7.56 15.33 -6.33
C GLY A 45 7.00 14.06 -7.01
N GLY A 46 5.74 14.13 -7.43
CA GLY A 46 5.03 13.01 -8.10
C GLY A 46 4.27 12.05 -7.18
N GLU A 47 4.18 12.36 -5.88
CA GLU A 47 3.51 11.51 -4.88
C GLU A 47 2.10 11.06 -5.30
N ALA A 48 1.25 12.00 -5.72
CA ALA A 48 -0.13 11.69 -6.11
C ALA A 48 -0.22 10.70 -7.29
N GLU A 49 0.64 10.85 -8.30
CA GLU A 49 0.71 9.92 -9.43
C GLU A 49 1.15 8.52 -8.97
N MET A 50 2.15 8.46 -8.10
CA MET A 50 2.66 7.21 -7.56
C MET A 50 1.62 6.47 -6.70
N GLN A 51 0.91 7.19 -5.84
CA GLN A 51 -0.19 6.64 -5.03
C GLN A 51 -1.31 6.12 -5.95
N ASN A 52 -1.69 6.89 -6.97
CA ASN A 52 -2.71 6.49 -7.94
C ASN A 52 -2.31 5.21 -8.69
N ASN A 53 -1.06 5.06 -9.11
CA ASN A 53 -0.57 3.84 -9.77
C ASN A 53 -0.67 2.59 -8.88
N VAL A 54 -0.46 2.76 -7.56
CA VAL A 54 -0.63 1.66 -6.60
C VAL A 54 -2.10 1.34 -6.37
N LEU A 55 -2.98 2.34 -6.29
CA LEU A 55 -4.40 2.13 -5.99
C LEU A 55 -5.24 1.71 -7.20
N SER A 56 -4.85 2.11 -8.42
CA SER A 56 -5.58 1.81 -9.66
C SER A 56 -5.32 0.40 -10.20
N ARG A 57 -4.22 -0.24 -9.80
CA ARG A 57 -3.86 -1.58 -10.28
C ARG A 57 -4.74 -2.66 -9.65
N SER A 58 -5.58 -3.28 -10.47
CA SER A 58 -6.34 -4.48 -10.10
C SER A 58 -5.37 -5.61 -9.70
N PRO A 59 -5.66 -6.42 -8.65
CA PRO A 59 -4.77 -7.48 -8.18
C PRO A 59 -4.45 -8.62 -9.16
N LEU A 60 -4.99 -8.60 -10.39
CA LEU A 60 -4.96 -9.73 -11.33
C LEU A 60 -4.13 -9.52 -12.61
N GLU A 61 -3.38 -8.42 -12.73
CA GLU A 61 -2.48 -8.20 -13.87
C GLU A 61 -1.04 -8.65 -13.57
N THR A 62 -0.89 -9.89 -13.10
CA THR A 62 0.41 -10.59 -13.14
C THR A 62 0.16 -11.99 -13.66
N SER A 63 -0.12 -12.04 -14.95
CA SER A 63 0.03 -13.23 -15.79
C SER A 63 0.28 -12.74 -17.21
N GLN A 64 1.53 -12.33 -17.47
CA GLN A 64 2.18 -12.45 -18.77
C GLN A 64 3.65 -12.76 -18.54
#